data_AF-A0A397U0E9-F1
#
_entry.id   AF-A0A397U0E9-F1
#
_cell.length_a   1.000
_cell.length_b   1.000
_cell.length_c   1.000
_cell.angle_alpha   90.00
_cell.angle_beta   90.00
_cell.angle_gamma   90.00
#
_symmetry.space_group_name_H-M   'P 1'
#
loop_
_entity.id
_entity.type
_entity.pdbx_description
1 polymer ?
#
loop_
_entity_poly.entity_id
_entity_poly.type
_entity_poly.pdbx_seq_one_letter_code
_entity_poly.pdbx_strand_id
1 'polypeptide(L)' 'PSWPRPPAPAFLHFSEYMRPRITAENPFHNYGIITKLIRERWESMTVEERAPWGRLAQQDEIRFENEK' A
#
# COMPACT_ATOMS: atom_id res chain seq x y z
N PRO A 1 -7.13 -19.90 16.87
CA PRO A 1 -6.59 -20.26 15.54
C PRO A 1 -6.09 -19.00 14.81
N SER A 2 -4.81 -18.67 14.97
CA SER A 2 -4.21 -17.51 14.28
C SER A 2 -3.41 -18.01 13.08
N TRP A 3 -4.07 -18.09 11.92
CA TRP A 3 -3.35 -18.20 10.66
C TRP A 3 -2.53 -16.93 10.43
N PRO A 4 -1.29 -17.04 9.90
CA PRO A 4 -0.50 -15.88 9.55
C PRO A 4 -1.27 -15.04 8.52
N ARG A 5 -1.18 -13.71 8.67
CA ARG A 5 -1.83 -12.77 7.75
C ARG A 5 -1.17 -12.92 6.38
N PRO A 6 -1.95 -12.98 5.27
CA PRO A 6 -1.36 -13.08 3.95
C PRO A 6 -0.43 -11.89 3.68
N PRO A 7 0.59 -12.07 2.83
CA PRO A 7 1.57 -11.03 2.57
C PRO A 7 0.91 -9.86 1.83
N ALA A 8 1.27 -8.65 2.25
CA ALA A 8 0.75 -7.43 1.64
C ALA A 8 1.47 -7.12 0.32
N PRO A 9 0.75 -6.88 -0.79
CA PRO A 9 1.39 -6.43 -2.03
C PRO A 9 1.89 -4.99 -1.90
N ALA A 10 2.82 -4.59 -2.77
CA ALA A 10 3.46 -3.27 -2.74
C ALA A 10 2.45 -2.10 -2.73
N PHE A 11 1.35 -2.26 -3.49
CA PHE A 11 0.27 -1.28 -3.52
C PHE A 11 -0.42 -1.11 -2.16
N LEU A 12 -0.56 -2.17 -1.37
CA LEU A 12 -1.21 -2.09 -0.05
C LEU A 12 -0.37 -1.26 0.92
N HIS A 13 0.94 -1.50 0.98
CA HIS A 13 1.86 -0.68 1.77
C HIS A 13 1.83 0.79 1.34
N PHE A 14 1.83 1.04 0.03
CA PHE A 14 1.72 2.40 -0.50
C PHE A 14 0.39 3.06 -0.13
N SER A 15 -0.72 2.33 -0.27
CA SER A 15 -2.06 2.82 0.06
C SER A 15 -2.18 3.17 1.54
N GLU A 16 -1.67 2.33 2.44
CA GLU A 16 -1.64 2.61 3.88
C GLU A 16 -0.82 3.85 4.21
N TYR A 17 0.31 4.07 3.53
CA TYR A 17 1.13 5.25 3.71
C TYR A 17 0.48 6.53 3.15
N MET A 18 -0.16 6.44 1.99
CA MET A 18 -0.73 7.60 1.30
C MET A 18 -2.11 7.97 1.77
N ARG A 19 -2.92 7.02 2.24
CA ARG A 19 -4.28 7.26 2.71
C ARG A 19 -4.37 8.39 3.75
N PRO A 20 -3.62 8.38 4.87
CA PRO A 20 -3.70 9.48 5.84
C PRO A 20 -3.24 10.82 5.25
N ARG A 21 -2.27 10.82 4.33
CA ARG A 21 -1.79 12.04 3.65
C ARG A 21 -2.87 12.63 2.75
N ILE A 22 -3.47 11.81 1.89
CA ILE A 22 -4.53 12.26 0.97
C ILE A 22 -5.80 12.62 1.73
N THR A 23 -6.14 11.91 2.80
CA THR A 23 -7.25 12.29 3.69
C THR A 23 -6.98 13.61 4.41
N ALA A 24 -5.76 13.88 4.85
CA ALA A 24 -5.40 15.15 5.47
C ALA A 24 -5.42 16.32 4.46
N GLU A 25 -5.00 16.08 3.22
CA GLU A 25 -5.09 17.05 2.12
C GLU A 25 -6.54 17.25 1.65
N ASN A 26 -7.38 16.23 1.77
CA ASN A 26 -8.75 16.20 1.26
C ASN A 26 -9.75 15.69 2.32
N PRO A 27 -9.93 16.41 3.45
CA PRO A 27 -10.74 15.93 4.56
C PRO A 27 -12.24 15.86 4.24
N PHE A 28 -12.68 16.55 3.19
CA PHE A 28 -14.08 16.61 2.75
C PHE A 28 -14.43 15.58 1.68
N HIS A 29 -13.44 14.86 1.14
CA HIS A 29 -13.68 13.86 0.11
C HIS A 29 -14.08 12.51 0.71
N ASN A 30 -14.98 11.82 0.01
CA ASN A 30 -15.42 10.50 0.43
C ASN A 30 -14.28 9.48 0.27
N TYR A 31 -14.40 8.36 0.99
CA TYR A 31 -13.41 7.29 0.96
C TYR A 31 -13.17 6.71 -0.46
N GLY A 32 -14.20 6.68 -1.31
CA GLY A 32 -14.07 6.21 -2.69
C GLY A 32 -13.18 7.11 -3.55
N ILE A 33 -13.33 8.44 -3.42
CA ILE A 33 -12.51 9.44 -4.10
C ILE A 33 -11.06 9.35 -3.60
N ILE A 34 -10.85 9.25 -2.28
CA ILE A 34 -9.50 9.08 -1.70
C ILE A 34 -8.84 7.82 -2.27
N THR A 35 -9.56 6.70 -2.34
CA THR A 35 -9.04 5.45 -2.90
C THR A 35 -8.69 5.58 -4.38
N LYS A 36 -9.51 6.31 -5.16
CA LYS A 36 -9.23 6.62 -6.56
C LYS A 36 -7.96 7.46 -6.73
N LEU A 37 -7.78 8.48 -5.91
CA LEU A 37 -6.58 9.35 -5.92
C LEU A 37 -5.31 8.56 -5.56
N ILE A 38 -5.37 7.66 -4.57
CA ILE A 38 -4.25 6.76 -4.25
C ILE A 38 -3.89 5.91 -5.48
N ARG A 39 -4.89 5.32 -6.14
CA ARG A 39 -4.66 4.47 -7.32
C ARG A 39 -4.05 5.26 -8.48
N GLU A 40 -4.57 6.46 -8.78
CA GLU A 40 -4.03 7.33 -9.82
C GLU A 40 -2.59 7.74 -9.54
N ARG A 41 -2.28 8.04 -8.26
CA ARG A 41 -0.91 8.37 -7.86
C ARG A 41 0.02 7.18 -7.96
N TRP A 42 -0.43 6.00 -7.56
CA TRP A 42 0.33 4.76 -7.75
C TRP A 42 0.63 4.53 -9.23
N GLU A 43 -0.38 4.63 -10.11
CA GLU A 43 -0.24 4.47 -11.56
C GLU A 43 0.72 5.49 -12.18
N SER A 44 0.77 6.71 -11.63
CA SER A 44 1.66 7.78 -12.09
C SER A 44 3.09 7.70 -11.55
N MET A 45 3.36 6.86 -10.54
CA MET A 45 4.70 6.71 -9.99
C MET A 45 5.65 5.96 -10.93
N THR A 46 6.92 6.37 -10.91
CA THR A 46 7.98 5.70 -11.66
C THR A 46 8.41 4.38 -11.01
N VAL A 47 9.15 3.55 -11.76
CA VAL A 47 9.71 2.30 -11.24
C VAL A 47 10.61 2.55 -10.02
N GLU A 48 11.35 3.65 -10.00
CA GLU A 48 12.24 4.05 -8.90
C GLU A 48 11.44 4.39 -7.64
N GLU A 49 10.35 5.12 -7.79
CA GLU A 49 9.45 5.46 -6.68
C GLU A 49 8.68 4.24 -6.17
N ARG A 50 8.40 3.26 -7.06
CA ARG A 50 7.77 1.98 -6.69
C ARG A 50 8.75 0.98 -6.08
N ALA A 51 10.05 1.10 -6.35
CA ALA A 51 11.10 0.20 -5.86
C ALA A 51 11.09 -0.02 -4.33
N PRO A 52 10.98 1.01 -3.46
CA PRO A 52 10.90 0.79 -2.01
C PRO A 52 9.67 -0.02 -1.59
N TRP A 53 8.52 0.21 -2.24
CA TRP A 53 7.28 -0.52 -1.96
C TRP A 53 7.36 -1.98 -2.42
N GLY A 54 8.04 -2.24 -3.55
CA GLY A 54 8.35 -3.59 -4.01
C GLY A 54 9.22 -4.36 -3.01
N ARG A 55 10.24 -3.72 -2.45
CA ARG A 55 11.08 -4.33 -1.39
C ARG A 55 10.29 -4.64 -0.12
N LEU A 56 9.40 -3.73 0.31
CA LEU A 56 8.53 -3.98 1.45
C LEU A 56 7.62 -5.18 1.22
N ALA A 57 6.99 -5.27 0.05
CA ALA A 57 6.14 -6.41 -0.31
C ALA A 57 6.91 -7.73 -0.33
N GLN A 58 8.12 -7.74 -0.89
CA GLN A 58 9.00 -8.91 -0.90
C GLN A 58 9.38 -9.32 0.53
N GLN A 59 9.64 -8.35 1.41
CA GLN A 59 9.95 -8.63 2.81
C GLN A 59 8.74 -9.21 3.56
N ASP A 60 7.53 -8.74 3.24
CA ASP A 60 6.28 -9.24 3.80
C ASP A 60 5.96 -10.66 3.31
N GLU A 61 6.27 -10.96 2.05
CA GLU A 61 6.21 -12.31 1.47
C GLU A 61 7.15 -13.28 2.19
N ILE A 62 8.40 -12.86 2.43
CA ILE A 62 9.38 -13.64 3.21
C ILE A 62 8.89 -13.85 4.65
N ARG A 63 8.31 -12.84 5.29
CA ARG A 63 7.70 -12.98 6.63
C ARG A 63 6.64 -14.08 6.61
N PHE A 64 5.70 -13.99 5.67
CA PHE A 64 4.60 -14.94 5.57
C PHE A 64 5.08 -16.37 5.32
N GLU A 65 6.06 -16.57 4.45
CA GLU A 65 6.64 -17.90 4.18
C GLU A 65 7.33 -18.48 5.42
N ASN A 66 7.98 -17.65 6.25
CA ASN A 66 8.61 -18.10 7.51
C ASN A 66 7.60 -18.34 8.64
N GLU A 67 6.42 -17.71 8.61
CA GLU A 67 5.35 -17.86 9.61
C GLU A 67 4.36 -18.98 9.28
N LYS A 68 4.38 -19.50 8.04
CA LYS A 68 3.55 -20.59 7.55
C LYS A 68 3.94 -21.94 8.14
#